data_AF-A0A6M0BIS9-F1
#
_entry.id   AF-A0A6M0BIS9-F1
#
_cell.length_a   1.000
_cell.length_b   1.000
_cell.length_c   1.000
_cell.angle_alpha   90.00
_cell.angle_beta   90.00
_cell.angle_gamma   90.00
#
_symmetry.space_group_name_H-M   'P 1'
#
loop_
_entity.id
_entity.type
_entity.pdbx_description
1 polymer ?
#
loop_
_entity_poly.entity_id
_entity_poly.type
_entity_poly.pdbx_seq_one_letter_code
_entity_poly.pdbx_strand_id
1 'polypeptide(L)' 'EKFDLVIYDTPNLLNYTDANFLAANTDGILMVVGLRGTKKSQFKQVLDQIDRFGLTCLGVVVNRVQPSSLTVSP' A
#
# COMPACT_ATOMS: atom_id res chain seq x y z
N GLU A 1 -22.13 16.40 5.06
CA GLU A 1 -21.98 15.50 6.23
C GLU A 1 -20.49 15.35 6.54
N LYS A 2 -20.11 15.01 7.78
CA LYS A 2 -18.73 14.74 8.18
C LYS A 2 -18.63 13.28 8.60
N PHE A 3 -17.59 12.59 8.13
CA PHE A 3 -17.26 11.21 8.50
C PHE A 3 -16.05 11.21 9.43
N ASP A 4 -15.97 10.24 10.34
CA ASP A 4 -14.81 10.05 11.22
C ASP A 4 -13.60 9.45 10.47
N LEU A 5 -13.86 8.70 9.40
CA LEU A 5 -12.85 8.06 8.57
C LEU A 5 -13.33 7.98 7.12
N VAL A 6 -12.44 8.29 6.18
CA VAL A 6 -12.67 8.14 4.74
C VAL A 6 -11.55 7.30 4.16
N ILE A 7 -11.90 6.23 3.46
CA ILE A 7 -10.95 5.34 2.78
C ILE A 7 -11.16 5.48 1.28
N TYR A 8 -10.09 5.82 0.57
CA TYR A 8 -10.07 5.86 -0.88
C TYR A 8 -9.46 4.56 -1.41
N ASP A 9 -10.24 3.80 -2.19
CA ASP A 9 -9.68 2.70 -2.99
C ASP A 9 -9.11 3.27 -4.29
N THR A 10 -7.93 2.81 -4.66
CA THR A 10 -7.18 3.37 -5.80
C THR A 10 -6.55 2.27 -6.63
N PRO A 11 -6.32 2.50 -7.93
CA PRO A 11 -5.51 1.61 -8.75
C PRO A 11 -4.08 1.44 -8.21
N ASN A 12 -3.34 0.46 -8.73
CA ASN A 12 -1.96 0.23 -8.29
C ASN A 12 -1.03 1.44 -8.57
N LEU A 13 -0.11 1.72 -7.63
CA LEU A 13 0.80 2.86 -7.66
C LEU A 13 1.82 2.89 -8.81
N LEU A 14 2.09 1.75 -9.46
CA LEU A 14 3.12 1.68 -10.51
C LEU A 14 2.67 2.32 -11.82
N ASN A 15 1.42 2.10 -12.19
CA ASN A 15 0.91 2.48 -13.51
C ASN A 15 -0.06 3.67 -13.47
N TYR A 16 -0.44 4.12 -12.27
CA TYR A 16 -1.45 5.15 -12.07
C TYR A 16 -0.99 6.18 -11.04
N THR A 17 -1.37 7.42 -11.24
CA THR A 17 -1.01 8.55 -10.37
C THR A 17 -2.10 8.95 -9.40
N ASP A 18 -3.29 8.33 -9.48
CA ASP A 18 -4.47 8.69 -8.68
C ASP A 18 -4.18 8.60 -7.18
N ALA A 19 -3.54 7.51 -6.76
CA ALA A 19 -3.15 7.29 -5.37
C ALA A 19 -2.17 8.36 -4.86
N ASN A 20 -1.21 8.80 -5.69
CA ASN A 20 -0.26 9.85 -5.30
C ASN A 20 -0.97 11.20 -5.12
N PHE A 21 -1.90 11.53 -6.01
CA PHE A 21 -2.66 12.78 -5.93
C PHE A 21 -3.58 12.82 -4.70
N LEU A 22 -4.28 11.71 -4.44
CA LEU A 22 -5.13 11.59 -3.26
C LEU A 22 -4.30 11.64 -1.98
N ALA A 23 -3.18 10.90 -1.92
CA ALA A 23 -2.31 10.82 -0.75
C ALA A 23 -1.71 12.16 -0.33
N ALA A 24 -1.47 13.08 -1.26
CA ALA A 24 -1.03 14.43 -0.94
C ALA A 24 -2.08 15.24 -0.14
N ASN A 25 -3.33 14.77 -0.08
CA ASN A 25 -4.46 15.39 0.61
C ASN A 25 -5.08 14.47 1.68
N THR A 26 -4.40 13.38 2.05
CA THR A 26 -4.83 12.48 3.14
C THR A 26 -3.75 12.38 4.22
N ASP A 27 -4.08 11.71 5.32
CA ASP A 27 -3.11 11.43 6.39
C ASP A 27 -2.02 10.42 5.98
N GLY A 28 -2.24 9.70 4.87
CA GLY A 28 -1.24 8.82 4.28
C GLY A 28 -1.84 7.65 3.50
N ILE A 29 -0.95 6.75 3.11
CA ILE A 29 -1.22 5.54 2.32
C ILE A 29 -0.99 4.31 3.19
N LEU A 30 -1.95 3.37 3.16
CA LEU A 30 -1.74 2.00 3.61
C LEU A 30 -1.55 1.09 2.41
N MET A 31 -0.35 0.55 2.21
CA MET A 31 -0.03 -0.22 1.01
C MET A 31 -0.43 -1.68 1.17
N VAL A 32 -1.14 -2.25 0.18
CA VAL A 32 -1.48 -3.68 0.16
C VAL A 32 -0.56 -4.43 -0.79
N VAL A 33 0.12 -5.47 -0.30
CA VAL A 33 1.06 -6.30 -1.08
C VAL A 33 0.60 -7.74 -1.11
N GLY A 34 0.36 -8.28 -2.30
CA GLY A 34 0.04 -9.70 -2.47
C GLY A 34 1.29 -10.56 -2.38
N LEU A 35 1.35 -11.47 -1.41
CA LEU A 35 2.41 -12.47 -1.28
C LEU A 35 2.45 -13.34 -2.55
N ARG A 36 3.65 -13.60 -3.08
CA ARG A 36 3.92 -14.36 -4.33
C ARG A 36 3.34 -13.76 -5.63
N GLY A 37 2.41 -12.80 -5.54
CA GLY A 37 1.86 -12.07 -6.69
C GLY A 37 2.60 -10.76 -7.01
N THR A 38 3.26 -10.16 -6.03
CA THR A 38 3.99 -8.90 -6.19
C THR A 38 5.49 -9.17 -6.31
N LYS A 39 6.13 -8.68 -7.39
CA LYS A 39 7.59 -8.80 -7.53
C LYS A 39 8.30 -7.87 -6.53
N LYS A 40 9.41 -8.33 -5.95
CA LYS A 40 10.23 -7.50 -5.04
C LYS A 40 10.71 -6.20 -5.69
N SER A 41 11.01 -6.23 -6.99
CA SER A 41 11.39 -5.04 -7.76
C SER A 41 10.26 -4.01 -7.86
N GLN A 42 9.04 -4.49 -8.13
CA GLN A 42 7.83 -3.67 -8.19
C GLN A 42 7.55 -3.00 -6.84
N PHE A 43 7.64 -3.77 -5.75
CA PHE A 43 7.46 -3.24 -4.41
C PHE A 43 8.49 -2.14 -4.08
N LYS A 44 9.77 -2.37 -4.37
CA LYS A 44 10.83 -1.37 -4.18
C LYS A 44 10.59 -0.10 -5.00
N GLN A 45 10.20 -0.25 -6.27
CA GLN A 45 9.93 0.88 -7.14
C GLN A 45 8.80 1.76 -6.62
N VAL A 46 7.76 1.17 -6.03
CA VAL A 46 6.67 1.93 -5.39
C VAL A 46 7.16 2.64 -4.13
N LEU A 47 7.97 1.99 -3.28
CA LEU A 47 8.56 2.66 -2.12
C LEU A 47 9.42 3.86 -2.54
N ASP A 48 10.26 3.70 -3.56
CA ASP A 48 11.07 4.80 -4.11
C ASP A 48 10.19 5.93 -4.69
N GLN A 49 8.99 5.62 -5.21
CA GLN A 49 8.04 6.64 -5.66
C GLN A 49 7.44 7.41 -4.48
N ILE A 50 6.97 6.70 -3.45
CA ILE A 50 6.43 7.30 -2.23
C ILE A 50 7.46 8.24 -1.58
N ASP A 51 8.71 7.79 -1.44
CA ASP A 51 9.80 8.58 -0.89
C ASP A 51 10.11 9.82 -1.75
N ARG A 52 10.17 9.67 -3.08
CA ARG A 52 10.41 10.79 -4.00
C ARG A 52 9.32 11.84 -3.98
N PHE A 53 8.06 11.43 -3.79
CA PHE A 53 6.93 12.36 -3.70
C PHE A 53 6.71 12.90 -2.28
N GLY A 54 7.48 12.45 -1.29
CA GLY A 54 7.32 12.86 0.10
C GLY A 54 5.97 12.45 0.71
N LEU A 55 5.41 11.33 0.24
CA LEU A 55 4.11 10.84 0.71
C LEU A 55 4.26 10.01 1.99
N THR A 56 3.31 10.14 2.91
CA THR A 56 3.30 9.36 4.15
C THR A 56 2.82 7.93 3.89
N CYS A 57 3.69 6.93 4.09
CA CYS A 57 3.30 5.53 4.16
C CYS A 57 3.01 5.13 5.62
N LEU A 58 1.75 4.87 5.94
CA LEU A 58 1.32 4.45 7.28
C LEU A 58 1.78 3.02 7.61
N GLY A 59 1.98 2.20 6.58
CA GLY A 59 2.43 0.82 6.72
C GLY A 59 2.09 -0.06 5.51
N VAL A 60 2.38 -1.35 5.65
CA VAL A 60 2.14 -2.37 4.62
C VAL A 60 1.28 -3.50 5.17
N VAL A 61 0.23 -3.85 4.44
CA VAL A 61 -0.61 -5.02 4.67
C VAL A 61 -0.22 -6.11 3.68
N VAL A 62 0.29 -7.24 4.19
CA VAL A 62 0.55 -8.42 3.36
C VAL A 62 -0.73 -9.24 3.21
N ASN A 63 -1.16 -9.44 1.97
CA ASN A 63 -2.35 -10.21 1.63
C ASN A 63 -1.98 -11.48 0.83
N ARG A 64 -2.94 -12.41 0.67
CA ARG A 64 -2.76 -13.71 -0.01
C ARG A 64 -1.71 -14.61 0.65
N VAL A 65 -1.60 -14.53 1.97
CA VAL A 65 -0.82 -15.48 2.77
C VAL A 65 -1.51 -16.84 2.73
N GLN A 66 -0.76 -17.92 2.49
CA GLN A 66 -1.33 -19.27 2.54
C GLN A 66 -1.54 -19.70 4.00
N PRO A 67 -2.65 -20.37 4.34
CA PRO A 67 -2.93 -20.80 5.72
C PRO A 67 -1.83 -21.64 6.36
N SER A 68 -1.13 -22.47 5.58
CA SER A 68 0.01 -23.29 6.03
C SER A 68 1.25 -22.48 6.43
N SER A 69 1.26 -21.17 6.18
CA SER A 69 2.35 -20.25 6.52
C SER A 69 2.11 -19.50 7.84
N LEU A 70 0.91 -19.63 8.42
CA LEU A 70 0.49 -18.93 9.64
C LEU A 70 0.68 -19.78 10.90
N THR A 71 1.44 -20.87 10.84
CA THR A 71 1.97 -21.55 12.02
C THR A 71 2.95 -20.60 12.72
N VAL A 72 2.40 -19.74 13.57
CA VAL A 72 3.14 -19.11 14.65
C VAL A 72 3.71 -20.26 15.46
N SER A 73 5.04 -20.41 15.43
CA SER A 73 5.71 -21.32 16.35
C SER A 73 5.35 -20.87 17.77
N PRO A 74 5.02 -21.79 18.68
CA PRO A 74 4.64 -21.44 20.05
C PRO A 74 5.76 -20.70 20.79
#